data_AF-A0A7S2BX59-F1
#
_entry.id   AF-A0A7S2BX59-F1
#
_cell.length_a   1.000
_cell.length_b   1.000
_cell.length_c   1.000
_cell.angle_alpha   90.00
_cell.angle_beta   90.00
_cell.angle_gamma   90.00
#
_symmetry.space_group_name_H-M   'P 1'
#
loop_
_entity.id
_entity.type
_entity.pdbx_description
1 polymer ?
#
loop_
_entity_poly.entity_id
_entity_poly.type
_entity_poly.pdbx_seq_one_letter_code
_entity_poly.pdbx_strand_id
1 'polypeptide(L)'
;TDHVGGFLHSFGNLLSGRTLNGWQLRKTLEECDTYGCAVERLSTVPYASTEYAIISGVRKGTILSRNPDSVAFTQTLGKPTSRKEREEYIIMTNFDFFWNDIREWFDPTGGVGMLRPRRLEAEKVLNGVLDA
;
A
#
# COMPACT_ATOMS: atom_id res chain seq x y z
N THR A 1 -9.05 1.92 12.38
CA THR A 1 -7.94 1.29 11.65
C THR A 1 -8.22 -0.20 11.60
N ASP A 2 -8.57 -0.72 10.41
CA ASP A 2 -8.95 -2.13 10.21
C ASP A 2 -7.74 -3.06 9.96
N HIS A 3 -6.53 -2.51 10.10
CA HIS A 3 -5.30 -3.30 10.19
C HIS A 3 -5.12 -3.73 11.63
N VAL A 4 -5.70 -4.89 11.98
CA VAL A 4 -5.42 -5.62 13.23
C VAL A 4 -4.03 -6.27 13.10
N GLY A 5 -3.03 -5.42 12.86
CA GLY A 5 -1.62 -5.77 12.78
C GLY A 5 -0.92 -5.51 14.11
N GLY A 6 0.36 -5.82 14.15
CA GLY A 6 1.20 -5.59 15.32
C GLY A 6 2.23 -6.69 15.48
N PHE A 7 3.31 -6.39 16.19
CA PHE A 7 4.46 -7.28 16.34
C PHE A 7 4.06 -8.69 16.80
N LEU A 8 3.19 -8.80 17.81
CA LEU A 8 2.76 -10.10 18.34
C LEU A 8 1.96 -10.93 17.33
N HIS A 9 1.05 -10.29 16.58
CA HIS A 9 0.26 -10.98 15.56
C HIS A 9 1.16 -11.44 14.40
N SER A 10 2.07 -10.58 13.95
CA SER A 10 3.04 -10.94 12.91
C SER A 10 3.99 -12.05 13.34
N PHE A 11 4.41 -12.05 14.61
CA PHE A 11 5.25 -13.10 15.15
C PHE A 11 4.50 -14.44 15.25
N GLY A 12 3.24 -14.43 15.70
CA GLY A 12 2.38 -15.62 15.71
C GLY A 12 2.19 -16.22 14.32
N ASN A 13 2.00 -15.37 13.30
CA ASN A 13 1.90 -15.81 11.90
C ASN A 13 3.20 -16.42 11.36
N LEU A 14 4.37 -15.90 11.77
CA LEU A 14 5.65 -16.52 11.40
C LEU A 14 5.81 -17.89 12.05
N LEU A 15 5.46 -18.02 13.33
CA LEU A 15 5.54 -19.29 14.05
C LEU A 15 4.55 -20.34 13.52
N SER A 16 3.45 -19.94 12.89
CA SER A 16 2.52 -20.87 12.22
C SER A 16 3.03 -21.37 10.86
N GLY A 17 4.23 -20.94 10.44
CA GLY A 17 4.87 -21.38 9.20
C GLY A 17 4.64 -20.45 8.00
N ARG A 18 4.01 -19.29 8.19
CA ARG A 18 3.92 -18.29 7.12
C ARG A 18 5.29 -17.68 6.84
N THR A 19 5.54 -17.37 5.58
CA THR A 19 6.75 -16.65 5.19
C THR A 19 6.60 -15.16 5.43
N LEU A 20 7.72 -14.48 5.68
CA LEU A 20 7.76 -13.02 5.65
C LEU A 20 7.26 -12.50 4.30
N ASN A 21 6.61 -11.35 4.33
CA ASN A 21 6.06 -10.67 3.16
C ASN A 21 7.08 -10.51 2.03
N GLY A 22 8.32 -10.11 2.36
CA GLY A 22 9.41 -9.97 1.39
C GLY A 22 9.78 -11.27 0.66
N TRP A 23 9.60 -12.44 1.28
CA TRP A 23 9.80 -13.73 0.60
C TRP A 23 8.71 -14.00 -0.43
N GLN A 24 7.46 -13.63 -0.15
CA GLN A 24 6.37 -13.75 -1.11
C GLN A 24 6.52 -12.75 -2.26
N LEU A 25 6.99 -11.54 -1.98
CA LEU A 25 7.34 -10.58 -3.02
C LEU A 25 8.44 -11.13 -3.94
N ARG A 26 9.51 -11.68 -3.36
CA ARG A 26 10.59 -12.33 -4.11
C ARG A 26 10.06 -13.45 -5.02
N LYS A 27 9.29 -14.40 -4.47
CA LYS A 27 8.72 -15.50 -5.26
C LYS A 27 7.80 -14.99 -6.36
N THR A 28 7.03 -13.94 -6.10
CA THR A 28 6.20 -13.30 -7.13
C THR A 28 7.06 -12.76 -8.27
N LEU A 29 8.17 -12.09 -7.97
CA LEU A 29 9.09 -11.60 -8.99
C LEU A 29 9.81 -12.72 -9.76
N GLU A 30 10.06 -13.86 -9.11
CA GLU A 30 10.69 -15.04 -9.73
C GLU A 30 9.71 -15.83 -10.61
N GLU A 31 8.42 -15.88 -10.25
CA GLU A 31 7.42 -16.78 -10.86
C GLU A 31 6.41 -16.06 -11.78
N CYS A 32 6.15 -14.77 -11.59
CA CYS A 32 5.19 -14.01 -12.40
C CYS A 32 5.88 -13.18 -13.48
N ASP A 33 5.52 -13.44 -14.73
CA ASP A 33 5.98 -12.71 -15.91
C ASP A 33 5.06 -11.54 -16.33
N THR A 34 3.85 -11.48 -15.76
CA THR A 34 2.85 -10.46 -16.07
C THR A 34 2.38 -9.68 -14.85
N TYR A 35 1.99 -8.42 -15.09
CA TYR A 35 1.32 -7.58 -14.09
C TYR A 35 0.08 -8.26 -13.48
N GLY A 36 -0.71 -8.94 -14.31
CA GLY A 36 -1.91 -9.65 -13.85
C GLY A 36 -1.59 -10.76 -12.86
N CYS A 37 -0.62 -11.62 -13.18
CA CYS A 37 -0.12 -12.66 -12.28
C CYS A 37 0.35 -12.07 -10.95
N ALA A 38 1.16 -10.99 -10.99
CA ALA A 38 1.69 -10.38 -9.78
C ALA A 38 0.59 -9.82 -8.89
N VAL A 39 -0.41 -9.12 -9.46
CA VAL A 39 -1.55 -8.59 -8.69
C VAL A 39 -2.38 -9.72 -8.09
N GLU A 40 -2.72 -10.75 -8.88
CA GLU A 40 -3.50 -11.90 -8.42
C GLU A 40 -2.79 -12.64 -7.29
N ARG A 41 -1.50 -12.93 -7.44
CA ARG A 41 -0.71 -13.61 -6.43
C ARG A 41 -0.60 -12.79 -5.14
N LEU A 42 -0.21 -11.52 -5.23
CA LEU A 42 -0.04 -10.66 -4.05
C LEU A 42 -1.37 -10.31 -3.37
N SER A 43 -2.50 -10.45 -4.06
CA SER A 43 -3.85 -10.27 -3.50
C SER A 43 -4.44 -11.53 -2.86
N THR A 44 -3.80 -12.68 -3.00
CA THR A 44 -4.33 -13.96 -2.47
C THR A 44 -3.36 -14.66 -1.53
N VAL A 45 -2.05 -14.49 -1.72
CA VAL A 45 -1.05 -15.21 -0.94
C VAL A 45 -1.05 -14.77 0.54
N PRO A 46 -1.08 -15.72 1.50
CA PRO A 46 -0.99 -15.38 2.91
C PRO A 46 0.34 -14.73 3.27
N TYR A 47 0.26 -13.68 4.09
CA TYR A 47 1.39 -12.96 4.65
C TYR A 47 1.53 -13.18 6.15
N ALA A 48 2.72 -12.84 6.65
CA ALA A 48 2.98 -12.80 8.09
C ALA A 48 2.46 -11.50 8.71
N SER A 49 2.63 -10.37 8.02
CA SER A 49 2.28 -9.04 8.52
C SER A 49 1.39 -8.27 7.55
N THR A 50 0.81 -7.18 8.05
CA THR A 50 0.16 -6.15 7.22
C THR A 50 1.18 -5.45 6.34
N GLU A 51 0.80 -5.03 5.14
CA GLU A 51 1.69 -4.38 4.17
C GLU A 51 0.92 -3.57 3.12
N TYR A 52 1.57 -2.58 2.54
CA TYR A 52 1.16 -1.97 1.28
C TYR A 52 2.02 -2.51 0.13
N ALA A 53 1.47 -3.39 -0.70
CA ALA A 53 2.18 -3.88 -1.89
C ALA A 53 1.94 -2.90 -3.05
N ILE A 54 2.99 -2.20 -3.47
CA ILE A 54 2.96 -1.25 -4.60
C ILE A 54 3.45 -1.97 -5.85
N ILE A 55 2.56 -2.13 -6.83
CA ILE A 55 2.79 -2.93 -8.03
C ILE A 55 2.72 -2.01 -9.24
N SER A 56 3.81 -1.95 -10.00
CA SER A 56 3.91 -1.16 -11.23
C SER A 56 4.10 -2.09 -12.42
N GLY A 57 3.39 -1.81 -13.52
CA GLY A 57 3.54 -2.49 -14.80
C GLY A 57 3.50 -1.50 -15.95
N VAL A 58 3.58 -2.00 -17.18
CA VAL A 58 3.52 -1.15 -18.39
C VAL A 58 2.15 -0.47 -18.46
N ARG A 59 2.14 0.85 -18.19
CA ARG A 59 0.94 1.71 -18.15
C ARG A 59 -0.13 1.21 -17.16
N LYS A 60 0.27 0.53 -16.09
CA LYS A 60 -0.62 -0.01 -15.06
C LYS A 60 -0.01 0.19 -13.67
N GLY A 61 -0.85 0.41 -12.67
CA GLY A 61 -0.42 0.54 -11.29
C GLY A 61 -1.52 0.14 -10.31
N THR A 62 -1.16 -0.60 -9.27
CA THR A 62 -2.07 -0.99 -8.19
C THR A 62 -1.32 -0.93 -6.85
N ILE A 63 -2.00 -0.41 -5.83
CA ILE A 63 -1.55 -0.52 -4.43
C ILE A 63 -2.55 -1.39 -3.69
N LEU A 64 -2.07 -2.48 -3.08
CA LEU A 64 -2.85 -3.37 -2.24
C LEU A 64 -2.53 -3.09 -0.77
N SER A 65 -3.47 -2.57 -0.01
CA SER A 65 -3.40 -2.51 1.45
C SER A 65 -3.83 -3.87 2.00
N ARG A 66 -2.89 -4.63 2.56
CA ARG A 66 -3.04 -6.05 2.88
C ARG A 66 -3.09 -6.28 4.38
N ASN A 67 -4.08 -7.06 4.80
CA ASN A 67 -4.02 -7.87 6.01
C ASN A 67 -3.32 -9.21 5.70
N PRO A 68 -2.89 -9.97 6.72
CA PRO A 68 -2.24 -11.27 6.52
C PRO A 68 -3.00 -12.24 5.63
N ASP A 69 -4.33 -12.16 5.59
CA ASP A 69 -5.19 -13.11 4.88
C ASP A 69 -5.99 -12.50 3.73
N SER A 70 -6.04 -11.17 3.63
CA SER A 70 -6.99 -10.50 2.75
C SER A 70 -6.49 -9.14 2.27
N VAL A 71 -7.07 -8.67 1.16
CA VAL A 71 -6.93 -7.29 0.73
C VAL A 71 -7.95 -6.46 1.50
N ALA A 72 -7.46 -5.48 2.25
CA ALA A 72 -8.29 -4.55 3.01
C ALA A 72 -8.75 -3.37 2.13
N PHE A 73 -7.86 -2.89 1.25
CA PHE A 73 -8.17 -1.81 0.31
C PHE A 73 -7.30 -1.91 -0.95
N THR A 74 -7.82 -1.41 -2.07
CA THR A 74 -7.11 -1.38 -3.37
C THR A 74 -7.21 0.00 -4.00
N GLN A 75 -6.07 0.58 -4.34
CA GLN A 75 -6.00 1.72 -5.27
C GLN A 75 -5.55 1.20 -6.64
N THR A 76 -6.21 1.66 -7.71
CA THR A 76 -5.82 1.30 -9.08
C THR A 76 -5.67 2.57 -9.90
N LEU A 77 -4.56 2.70 -10.63
CA LEU A 77 -4.28 3.82 -11.51
C LEU A 77 -5.42 3.97 -12.55
N GLY A 78 -5.90 5.20 -12.77
CA GLY A 78 -7.05 5.49 -13.62
C GLY A 78 -8.41 5.08 -13.03
N LYS A 79 -8.49 4.68 -11.76
CA LYS A 79 -9.74 4.31 -11.07
C LYS A 79 -9.81 4.91 -9.67
N PRO A 80 -10.05 6.22 -9.55
CA PRO A 80 -10.12 6.91 -8.28
C PRO A 80 -11.24 6.32 -7.41
N THR A 81 -10.93 6.08 -6.15
CA THR A 81 -11.85 5.49 -5.16
C THR A 81 -12.64 6.56 -4.40
N SER A 82 -12.24 7.83 -4.54
CA SER A 82 -12.95 8.98 -4.01
C SER A 82 -12.88 10.18 -4.97
N ARG A 83 -13.77 11.15 -4.78
CA ARG A 83 -13.79 12.40 -5.58
C ARG A 83 -12.55 13.28 -5.38
N LYS A 84 -11.71 12.99 -4.39
CA LYS A 84 -10.49 13.77 -4.10
C LYS A 84 -9.25 13.17 -4.75
N GLU A 85 -9.35 11.96 -5.29
CA GLU A 85 -8.26 11.27 -5.96
C GLU A 85 -8.24 11.61 -7.46
N ARG A 86 -7.05 11.60 -8.04
CA ARG A 86 -6.81 11.83 -9.46
C ARG A 86 -6.64 10.52 -10.22
N GLU A 87 -6.87 10.53 -11.52
CA GLU A 87 -6.72 9.34 -12.37
C GLU A 87 -5.26 9.07 -12.73
N GLU A 88 -4.44 10.13 -12.71
CA GLU A 88 -3.08 10.18 -13.22
C GLU A 88 -2.04 9.60 -12.25
N TYR A 89 -2.38 9.45 -10.97
CA TYR A 89 -1.51 8.83 -9.97
C TYR A 89 -2.29 8.07 -8.90
N ILE A 90 -1.59 7.17 -8.22
CA ILE A 90 -2.01 6.55 -6.95
C ILE A 90 -0.89 6.78 -5.93
N ILE A 91 -1.25 6.90 -4.65
CA ILE A 91 -0.27 7.29 -3.62
C ILE A 91 -0.45 6.47 -2.34
N MET A 92 0.69 6.13 -1.73
CA MET A 92 0.72 5.51 -0.42
C MET A 92 1.91 6.01 0.37
N THR A 93 1.70 6.18 1.67
CA THR A 93 2.77 6.42 2.65
C THR A 93 2.91 5.17 3.52
N ASN A 94 2.50 5.25 4.77
CA ASN A 94 2.50 4.14 5.73
C ASN A 94 1.21 4.12 6.56
N PHE A 95 0.18 4.85 6.13
CA PHE A 95 -1.06 5.04 6.87
C PHE A 95 -2.27 4.81 5.98
N ASP A 96 -3.33 4.26 6.57
CA ASP A 96 -4.63 4.08 5.92
C ASP A 96 -5.38 5.42 5.84
N PHE A 97 -4.84 6.41 5.14
CA PHE A 97 -5.43 7.75 5.04
C PHE A 97 -6.84 7.74 4.45
N PHE A 98 -7.14 6.76 3.59
CA PHE A 98 -8.48 6.50 3.03
C PHE A 98 -9.51 6.09 4.09
N TRP A 99 -9.06 5.70 5.28
CA TRP A 99 -9.88 5.48 6.49
C TRP A 99 -9.62 6.51 7.59
N ASN A 100 -9.08 7.68 7.24
CA ASN A 100 -8.79 8.78 8.15
C ASN A 100 -7.86 8.36 9.31
N ASP A 101 -6.82 7.57 9.03
CA ASP A 101 -5.82 7.20 10.04
C ASP A 101 -5.14 8.44 10.63
N ILE A 102 -5.51 8.79 11.86
CA ILE A 102 -5.03 9.99 12.54
C ILE A 102 -3.51 9.99 12.76
N ARG A 103 -2.87 8.82 12.76
CA ARG A 103 -1.42 8.69 12.92
C ARG A 103 -0.66 9.38 11.78
N GLU A 104 -1.28 9.50 10.60
CA GLU A 104 -0.72 10.23 9.46
C GLU A 104 -0.39 11.69 9.84
N TRP A 105 -1.24 12.33 10.62
CA TRP A 105 -1.06 13.72 11.07
C TRP A 105 0.01 13.86 12.13
N PHE A 106 0.38 12.78 12.81
CA PHE A 106 1.36 12.77 13.87
C PHE A 106 2.67 12.08 13.45
N ASP A 107 2.87 11.82 12.16
CA ASP A 107 4.09 11.23 11.63
C ASP A 107 5.28 12.21 11.78
N PRO A 108 6.27 11.90 12.64
CA PRO A 108 7.42 12.77 12.84
C PRO A 108 8.39 12.75 11.66
N THR A 109 8.24 11.80 10.73
CA THR A 109 9.13 11.62 9.57
C THR A 109 8.74 12.50 8.38
N GLY A 110 7.73 13.36 8.53
CA GLY A 110 7.16 14.15 7.45
C GLY A 110 8.04 15.24 6.84
N GLY A 111 9.23 15.50 7.39
CA GLY A 111 10.17 16.52 6.90
C GLY A 111 9.71 17.98 7.08
N VAL A 112 8.39 18.22 7.16
CA VAL A 112 7.76 19.55 7.30
C VAL A 112 7.10 19.74 8.69
N GLY A 113 7.32 18.79 9.60
CA GLY A 113 6.80 18.81 10.97
C GLY A 113 5.48 18.05 11.18
N MET A 114 5.06 17.91 12.44
CA MET A 114 3.77 17.32 12.81
C MET A 114 2.60 18.15 12.23
N LEU A 115 1.46 17.51 12.02
CA LEU A 115 0.24 18.04 11.40
C LEU A 115 0.35 18.35 9.90
N ARG A 116 1.38 17.85 9.22
CA ARG A 116 1.54 17.94 7.76
C ARG A 116 1.77 16.55 7.16
N PRO A 117 0.68 15.83 6.83
CA PRO A 117 0.75 14.53 6.17
C PRO A 117 1.67 14.53 4.94
N ARG A 118 2.63 13.59 4.88
CA ARG A 118 3.53 13.41 3.71
C ARG A 118 2.76 13.23 2.41
N ARG A 119 1.63 12.54 2.47
CA ARG A 119 0.77 12.33 1.31
C ARG A 119 0.29 13.66 0.71
N LEU A 120 -0.22 14.58 1.53
CA LEU A 120 -0.72 15.87 1.05
C LEU A 120 0.40 16.71 0.40
N GLU A 121 1.63 16.64 0.92
CA GLU A 121 2.77 17.33 0.30
C GLU A 121 3.18 16.69 -1.03
N ALA A 122 3.18 15.36 -1.12
CA ALA A 122 3.42 14.66 -2.38
C ALA A 122 2.31 14.92 -3.41
N GLU A 123 1.05 14.96 -3.00
CA GLU A 123 -0.08 15.33 -3.86
C GLU A 123 0.08 16.76 -4.41
N LYS A 124 0.53 17.73 -3.60
CA LYS A 124 0.82 19.09 -4.09
C LYS A 124 1.87 19.09 -5.20
N VAL A 125 2.95 18.30 -5.05
CA VAL A 125 4.00 18.18 -6.06
C VAL A 125 3.45 17.55 -7.33
N LEU A 126 2.71 16.44 -7.21
CA LEU A 126 2.12 15.75 -8.36
C LEU A 126 1.11 16.63 -9.10
N ASN A 127 0.23 17.32 -8.38
CA ASN A 127 -0.74 18.24 -8.98
C ASN A 127 -0.05 19.43 -9.66
N GLY A 128 0.99 19.99 -9.03
CA GLY A 128 1.77 21.06 -9.64
C GLY A 128 2.43 20.68 -10.97
N VAL A 129 2.74 19.38 -11.18
CA VAL A 129 3.27 18.87 -12.45
C VAL A 129 2.15 18.60 -13.47
N LEU A 130 0.99 18.11 -13.02
CA LEU A 130 -0.13 17.77 -13.89
C LEU A 130 -0.92 18.98 -14.38
N ASP A 131 -0.92 20.06 -13.60
CA ASP A 131 -1.66 21.28 -13.90
C ASP A 131 -0.80 22.35 -14.63
N ALA A 132 0.50 22.08 -14.83
CA ALA A 132 1.45 22.93 -15.54
C ALA A 132 1.45 22.66 -17.05
#